data_AF-A0A8H6BVC7-F1
#
_entry.id   AF-A0A8H6BVC7-F1
#
_cell.length_a   1.000
_cell.length_b   1.000
_cell.length_c   1.000
_cell.angle_alpha   90.00
_cell.angle_beta   90.00
_cell.angle_gamma   90.00
#
_symmetry.space_group_name_H-M   'P 1'
#
loop_
_entity.id
_entity.type
_entity.pdbx_description
1 polymer ?
#
loop_
_entity_poly.entity_id
_entity_poly.type
_entity_poly.pdbx_seq_one_letter_code
_entity_poly.pdbx_strand_id
1 'polypeptide(L)'
;MISGGFMAVANCDTVPQFILALAICVGLGNSLNITPLIGVLSHWFNLKRGRAIGMATIGGSVGGIIVPLMLRSLYTKLGLICQESDTVTPKNSLWTNLVQIKDQFEFSALLDPKYSFCIVGTFFTEISLLSMLTYLATYAIAQGMSESQSYVLLTVFNTTGVLGRLVPGILSDKFGHFNIMIAMLIGFTLSMLILWLPFGSNIGALYAFAAISGFFSSSILSLTPVCLGSITPVQKFGQRYGLLYFFVSLGNLFGIQ
;
A
#
# COMPACT_ATOMS: atom_id res chain seq x y z
N MET A 1 2.51 19.08 -3.02
CA MET A 1 1.12 18.65 -3.29
C MET A 1 0.51 17.93 -2.10
N ILE A 2 1.08 16.81 -1.61
CA ILE A 2 0.54 16.06 -0.46
C ILE A 2 0.34 16.95 0.80
N SER A 3 1.37 17.70 1.21
CA SER A 3 1.26 18.58 2.39
C SER A 3 0.19 19.67 2.23
N GLY A 4 0.08 20.26 1.03
CA GLY A 4 -0.99 21.22 0.72
C GLY A 4 -2.38 20.60 0.71
N GLY A 5 -2.51 19.33 0.33
CA GLY A 5 -3.75 18.57 0.43
C GLY A 5 -4.18 18.35 1.88
N PHE A 6 -3.25 17.98 2.78
CA PHE A 6 -3.54 17.88 4.21
C PHE A 6 -3.89 19.22 4.85
N MET A 7 -3.25 20.32 4.43
CA MET A 7 -3.62 21.67 4.87
C MET A 7 -5.03 22.06 4.39
N ALA A 8 -5.40 21.69 3.15
CA ALA A 8 -6.75 21.92 2.65
C ALA A 8 -7.78 21.13 3.46
N VAL A 9 -7.50 19.87 3.78
CA VAL A 9 -8.33 19.03 4.66
C VAL A 9 -8.53 19.67 6.04
N ALA A 10 -7.48 20.28 6.61
CA ALA A 10 -7.56 20.95 7.91
C ALA A 10 -8.47 22.20 7.93
N ASN A 11 -8.75 22.80 6.76
CA ASN A 11 -9.58 24.01 6.62
C ASN A 11 -10.95 23.70 5.99
N CYS A 12 -11.36 22.44 5.90
CA CYS A 12 -12.64 22.05 5.30
C CYS A 12 -13.77 22.06 6.33
N ASP A 13 -14.78 22.89 6.12
CA ASP A 13 -15.98 22.94 6.97
C ASP A 13 -17.11 22.02 6.47
N THR A 14 -17.03 21.56 5.22
CA THR A 14 -18.08 20.73 4.60
C THR A 14 -17.55 19.38 4.11
N VAL A 15 -18.39 18.35 4.17
CA VAL A 15 -18.06 16.97 3.74
C VAL A 15 -17.62 16.91 2.26
N PRO A 16 -18.28 17.61 1.30
CA PRO A 16 -17.83 17.59 -0.09
C PRO A 16 -16.43 18.20 -0.28
N GLN A 17 -16.12 19.31 0.42
CA GLN A 17 -14.80 19.93 0.39
C GLN A 17 -13.73 18.98 0.94
N PHE A 18 -14.03 18.28 2.04
CA PHE A 18 -13.16 17.27 2.62
C PHE A 18 -12.87 16.13 1.64
N ILE A 19 -13.92 15.58 1.00
CA ILE A 19 -13.77 14.49 0.02
C ILE A 19 -12.92 14.94 -1.16
N LEU A 20 -13.16 16.14 -1.71
CA LEU A 20 -12.39 16.66 -2.83
C LEU A 20 -10.92 16.92 -2.45
N ALA A 21 -10.66 17.53 -1.29
CA ALA A 21 -9.29 17.79 -0.83
C ALA A 21 -8.50 16.48 -0.59
N LEU A 22 -9.14 15.47 0.00
CA LEU A 22 -8.50 14.18 0.27
C LEU A 22 -8.33 13.35 -1.01
N ALA A 23 -9.40 13.15 -1.79
CA ALA A 23 -9.36 12.30 -2.97
C ALA A 23 -8.53 12.90 -4.11
N ILE A 24 -8.67 14.20 -4.37
CA ILE A 24 -7.99 14.84 -5.50
C ILE A 24 -6.59 15.28 -5.09
N CYS A 25 -6.43 16.15 -4.08
CA CYS A 25 -5.13 16.73 -3.78
C CYS A 25 -4.16 15.72 -3.14
N VAL A 26 -4.62 14.95 -2.15
CA VAL A 26 -3.77 13.93 -1.50
C VAL A 26 -3.63 12.69 -2.40
N GLY A 27 -4.74 12.21 -2.99
CA GLY A 27 -4.73 11.05 -3.89
C GLY A 27 -3.84 11.24 -5.12
N LEU A 28 -4.03 12.32 -5.91
CA LEU A 28 -3.17 12.60 -7.06
C LEU A 28 -1.72 12.85 -6.63
N GLY A 29 -1.51 13.57 -5.52
CA GLY A 29 -0.19 13.82 -4.97
C GLY A 29 0.57 12.53 -4.62
N ASN A 30 -0.13 11.54 -4.06
CA ASN A 30 0.44 10.23 -3.74
C ASN A 30 0.76 9.41 -4.99
N SER A 31 -0.16 9.36 -5.97
CA SER A 31 0.03 8.62 -7.22
C SER A 31 1.20 9.16 -8.06
N LEU A 32 1.37 10.48 -8.10
CA LEU A 32 2.48 11.16 -8.76
C LEU A 32 3.82 10.94 -8.04
N ASN A 33 3.81 10.57 -6.76
CA ASN A 33 5.02 10.32 -5.98
C ASN A 33 5.46 8.84 -6.07
N ILE A 34 4.53 7.91 -5.85
CA ILE A 34 4.82 6.47 -5.76
C ILE A 34 5.28 5.90 -7.09
N THR A 35 4.64 6.27 -8.20
CA THR A 35 4.94 5.73 -9.54
C THR A 35 6.40 5.99 -9.97
N PRO A 36 6.91 7.23 -9.96
CA PRO A 36 8.30 7.48 -10.31
C PRO A 36 9.28 6.94 -9.27
N LEU A 37 8.93 6.93 -7.98
CA LEU A 37 9.80 6.40 -6.92
C LEU A 37 10.11 4.91 -7.16
N ILE A 38 9.09 4.11 -7.44
CA ILE A 38 9.24 2.69 -7.75
C ILE A 38 9.90 2.51 -9.12
N GLY A 39 9.57 3.35 -10.11
CA GLY A 39 10.21 3.31 -11.43
C GLY A 39 11.73 3.50 -11.38
N VAL A 40 12.22 4.44 -10.58
CA VAL A 40 13.66 4.69 -10.39
C VAL A 40 14.34 3.49 -9.73
N LEU A 41 13.73 2.88 -8.71
CA LEU A 41 14.28 1.68 -8.06
C LEU A 41 14.42 0.52 -9.04
N SER A 42 13.39 0.30 -9.88
CA SER A 42 13.40 -0.73 -10.93
C SER A 42 14.44 -0.46 -12.02
N HIS A 43 14.83 0.80 -12.23
CA HIS A 43 15.84 1.19 -13.21
C HIS A 43 17.27 1.00 -12.69
N TRP A 44 17.53 1.33 -11.42
CA TRP A 44 18.86 1.20 -10.82
C TRP A 44 19.21 -0.23 -10.43
N PHE A 45 18.23 -1.00 -9.95
CA PHE A 45 18.45 -2.38 -9.54
C PHE A 45 17.76 -3.32 -10.53
N ASN A 46 18.53 -4.01 -11.38
CA ASN A 46 17.97 -5.02 -12.30
C ASN A 46 18.05 -6.45 -11.75
N LEU A 47 19.18 -6.81 -11.11
CA LEU A 47 19.45 -8.18 -10.64
C LEU A 47 18.89 -8.49 -9.24
N LYS A 48 18.80 -7.49 -8.35
CA LYS A 48 18.36 -7.66 -6.94
C LYS A 48 17.15 -6.78 -6.62
N ARG A 49 16.15 -6.81 -7.50
CA ARG A 49 14.96 -5.96 -7.44
C ARG A 49 14.13 -6.21 -6.19
N GLY A 50 13.91 -7.47 -5.83
CA GLY A 50 13.12 -7.85 -4.68
C GLY A 50 13.69 -7.28 -3.38
N ARG A 51 15.02 -7.34 -3.23
CA ARG A 51 15.72 -6.76 -2.06
C ARG A 51 15.62 -5.24 -2.01
N ALA A 52 15.86 -4.55 -3.13
CA ALA A 52 15.84 -3.09 -3.18
C ALA A 52 14.44 -2.52 -2.90
N ILE A 53 13.41 -3.06 -3.57
CA ILE A 53 12.03 -2.64 -3.39
C ILE A 53 11.53 -3.05 -2.00
N GLY A 54 11.84 -4.25 -1.54
CA GLY A 54 11.48 -4.72 -0.19
C GLY A 54 11.99 -3.77 0.90
N MET A 55 13.24 -3.29 0.80
CA MET A 55 13.80 -2.29 1.73
C MET A 55 13.14 -0.92 1.60
N ALA A 56 12.91 -0.43 0.39
CA ALA A 56 12.29 0.87 0.16
C ALA A 56 10.85 0.94 0.73
N THR A 57 10.08 -0.15 0.61
CA THR A 57 8.68 -0.21 1.04
C THR A 57 8.53 -0.42 2.56
N ILE A 58 9.61 -0.65 3.32
CA ILE A 58 9.55 -0.72 4.80
C ILE A 58 8.99 0.58 5.38
N GLY A 59 9.33 1.72 4.76
CA GLY A 59 8.86 3.04 5.18
C GLY A 59 7.33 3.12 5.29
N GLY A 60 6.59 2.40 4.42
CA GLY A 60 5.12 2.34 4.49
C GLY A 60 4.59 1.66 5.75
N SER A 61 5.26 0.61 6.25
CA SER A 61 4.84 -0.11 7.47
C SER A 61 5.20 0.69 8.71
N VAL A 62 6.41 1.26 8.72
CA VAL A 62 6.87 2.11 9.81
C VAL A 62 5.98 3.35 9.92
N GLY A 63 5.64 3.98 8.80
CA GLY A 63 4.66 5.08 8.75
C GLY A 63 3.28 4.67 9.26
N GLY A 64 2.79 3.49 8.87
CA GLY A 64 1.52 2.94 9.34
C GLY A 64 1.48 2.65 10.85
N ILE A 65 2.62 2.47 11.51
CA ILE A 65 2.72 2.33 12.97
C ILE A 65 2.81 3.70 13.64
N ILE A 66 3.74 4.55 13.17
CA ILE A 66 4.07 5.80 13.85
C ILE A 66 2.95 6.84 13.69
N VAL A 67 2.32 6.96 12.51
CA VAL A 67 1.32 7.99 12.23
C VAL A 67 0.07 7.87 13.11
N PRO A 68 -0.57 6.69 13.25
CA PRO A 68 -1.73 6.56 14.15
C PRO A 68 -1.37 6.79 15.63
N LEU A 69 -0.18 6.37 16.06
CA LEU A 69 0.30 6.59 17.43
C LEU A 69 0.55 8.09 17.72
N MET A 70 1.15 8.81 16.77
CA MET A 70 1.35 10.26 16.86
C MET A 70 0.01 10.99 16.87
N LEU A 71 -0.89 10.68 15.94
CA LEU A 71 -2.21 11.30 15.84
C LEU A 71 -3.01 11.14 17.13
N ARG A 72 -2.98 9.97 17.77
CA ARG A 72 -3.63 9.74 19.07
C ARG A 72 -3.14 10.72 20.16
N SER A 73 -1.82 10.92 20.24
CA SER A 73 -1.22 11.84 21.21
C SER A 73 -1.56 13.31 20.93
N LEU A 74 -1.80 13.63 19.65
CA LEU A 74 -2.13 14.97 19.20
C LEU A 74 -3.62 15.28 19.41
N TYR A 75 -4.51 14.35 19.06
CA TYR A 75 -5.96 14.50 19.25
C TYR A 75 -6.36 14.67 20.70
N THR A 76 -5.67 14.00 21.62
CA THR A 76 -5.91 14.13 23.07
C THR A 76 -5.43 15.46 23.66
N LYS A 77 -4.57 16.21 22.96
CA LYS A 77 -4.01 17.48 23.45
C LYS A 77 -4.57 18.73 22.76
N LEU A 78 -4.95 18.66 21.48
CA LEU A 78 -5.18 19.87 20.66
C LEU A 78 -6.60 20.03 20.11
N GLY A 79 -7.47 19.01 20.17
CA GLY A 79 -8.69 19.02 19.36
C GLY A 79 -8.37 19.10 17.86
N LEU A 80 -9.39 19.03 16.99
CA LEU A 80 -9.26 18.94 15.52
C LEU A 80 -8.77 20.23 14.82
N ILE A 81 -8.06 21.12 15.52
CA ILE A 81 -7.58 22.39 14.95
C ILE A 81 -6.08 22.50 15.22
N CYS A 82 -5.27 21.98 14.32
CA CYS A 82 -3.85 22.36 14.25
C CYS A 82 -3.73 23.49 13.23
N GLN A 83 -3.73 24.70 13.78
CA GLN A 83 -3.41 25.95 13.11
C GLN A 83 -1.94 25.97 12.70
N GLU A 84 -1.69 26.63 11.56
CA GLU A 84 -0.43 27.02 10.93
C GLU A 84 0.88 26.48 11.55
N SER A 85 1.55 25.61 10.78
CA SER A 85 3.01 25.50 10.85
C SER A 85 3.57 25.96 9.52
N ASP A 86 4.34 27.04 9.58
CA ASP A 86 5.04 27.65 8.45
C ASP A 86 5.80 26.60 7.64
N THR A 87 5.58 26.66 6.33
CA THR A 87 6.24 25.79 5.37
C THR A 87 7.73 26.11 5.30
N VAL A 88 8.58 25.18 5.76
CA VAL A 88 9.93 25.06 5.22
C VAL A 88 9.77 24.55 3.80
N THR A 89 9.60 25.47 2.86
CA THR A 89 9.70 25.18 1.44
C THR A 89 11.10 24.63 1.18
N PRO A 90 11.26 23.43 0.61
CA PRO A 90 12.55 23.04 0.08
C PRO A 90 12.81 23.98 -1.10
N LYS A 91 13.65 24.99 -0.87
CA LYS A 91 14.33 25.80 -1.88
C LYS A 91 15.28 24.87 -2.63
N ASN A 92 14.74 24.04 -3.51
CA ASN A 92 15.49 23.48 -4.62
C ASN A 92 14.55 23.41 -5.81
N SER A 93 14.78 24.37 -6.71
CA SER A 93 14.29 24.37 -8.08
C SER A 93 14.73 23.07 -8.75
N LEU A 94 13.80 22.12 -8.89
CA LEU A 94 13.92 20.99 -9.81
C LEU A 94 12.71 20.99 -10.76
N TRP A 95 12.38 22.16 -11.30
CA TRP A 95 11.61 22.27 -12.53
C TRP A 95 12.56 22.19 -13.72
N THR A 96 13.28 21.08 -13.83
CA THR A 96 14.07 20.75 -15.02
C THR A 96 13.66 19.37 -15.49
N ASN A 97 12.49 19.37 -16.13
CA ASN A 97 12.14 18.68 -17.36
C ASN A 97 10.63 18.46 -17.30
N LEU A 98 9.87 19.30 -18.02
CA LEU A 98 8.52 18.94 -18.44
C LEU A 98 8.69 17.65 -19.23
N VAL A 99 8.41 16.52 -18.59
CA VAL A 99 8.39 15.21 -19.25
C VAL A 99 7.45 15.37 -20.43
N GLN A 100 7.98 15.20 -21.65
CA GLN A 100 7.18 15.28 -22.86
C GLN A 100 6.06 14.24 -22.75
N ILE A 101 4.82 14.70 -22.58
CA ILE A 101 3.61 13.89 -22.58
C ILE A 101 3.28 13.55 -24.05
N LYS A 102 4.17 12.84 -24.73
CA LYS A 102 3.92 12.34 -26.08
C LYS A 102 3.80 10.81 -26.00
N ASP A 103 2.62 10.32 -26.41
CA ASP A 103 2.21 8.90 -26.49
C ASP A 103 2.53 8.04 -25.26
N GLN A 104 1.79 8.26 -24.17
CA GLN A 104 2.07 7.64 -22.85
C GLN A 104 1.27 6.37 -22.54
N PHE A 105 0.19 6.08 -23.28
CA PHE A 105 -0.69 4.94 -22.99
C PHE A 105 -0.55 3.83 -24.04
N GLU A 106 0.29 2.85 -23.74
CA GLU A 106 0.39 1.62 -24.55
C GLU A 106 -0.66 0.58 -24.11
N PHE A 107 -1.92 0.76 -24.52
CA PHE A 107 -2.97 -0.25 -24.30
C PHE A 107 -2.64 -1.59 -24.98
N SER A 108 -1.76 -1.60 -25.99
CA SER A 108 -1.21 -2.81 -26.60
C SER A 108 -0.54 -3.73 -25.58
N ALA A 109 -0.07 -3.21 -24.43
CA ALA A 109 0.46 -4.04 -23.35
C ALA A 109 -0.59 -5.04 -22.81
N LEU A 110 -1.89 -4.70 -22.84
CA LEU A 110 -2.98 -5.58 -22.40
C LEU A 110 -3.17 -6.80 -23.32
N LEU A 111 -2.65 -6.76 -24.54
CA LEU A 111 -2.67 -7.91 -25.44
C LEU A 111 -1.62 -8.96 -25.06
N ASP A 112 -0.60 -8.59 -24.26
CA ASP A 112 0.36 -9.56 -23.75
C ASP A 112 -0.31 -10.40 -22.63
N PRO A 113 -0.49 -11.72 -22.83
CA PRO A 113 -1.16 -12.56 -21.84
C PRO A 113 -0.45 -12.53 -20.48
N LYS A 114 0.88 -12.43 -20.45
CA LYS A 114 1.64 -12.41 -19.18
C LYS A 114 1.31 -11.17 -18.35
N TYR A 115 1.16 -10.03 -19.02
CA TYR A 115 0.82 -8.77 -18.37
C TYR A 115 -0.64 -8.75 -17.90
N SER A 116 -1.56 -9.24 -18.72
CA SER A 116 -2.98 -9.32 -18.36
C SER A 116 -3.24 -10.27 -17.19
N PHE A 117 -2.60 -11.44 -17.15
CA PHE A 117 -2.67 -12.31 -15.96
C PHE A 117 -2.10 -11.64 -14.70
N CYS A 118 -1.02 -10.87 -14.83
CA CYS A 118 -0.46 -10.11 -13.71
C CYS A 118 -1.42 -9.04 -13.18
N ILE A 119 -2.12 -8.32 -14.08
CA ILE A 119 -3.14 -7.32 -13.69
C ILE A 119 -4.27 -8.01 -12.95
N VAL A 120 -4.85 -9.07 -13.53
CA VAL A 120 -5.99 -9.78 -12.94
C VAL A 120 -5.62 -10.38 -11.58
N GLY A 121 -4.44 -11.00 -11.45
CA GLY A 121 -3.95 -11.53 -10.19
C GLY A 121 -3.77 -10.45 -9.12
N THR A 122 -3.17 -9.30 -9.49
CA THR A 122 -2.99 -8.18 -8.56
C THR A 122 -4.33 -7.56 -8.16
N PHE A 123 -5.27 -7.44 -9.10
CA PHE A 123 -6.62 -6.91 -8.89
C PHE A 123 -7.36 -7.69 -7.79
N PHE A 124 -7.48 -9.01 -7.92
CA PHE A 124 -8.16 -9.82 -6.92
C PHE A 124 -7.44 -9.84 -5.57
N THR A 125 -6.10 -9.82 -5.61
CA THR A 125 -5.28 -9.82 -4.42
C THR A 125 -5.46 -8.53 -3.62
N GLU A 126 -5.39 -7.37 -4.26
CA GLU A 126 -5.53 -6.08 -3.57
C GLU A 126 -6.96 -5.85 -3.05
N ILE A 127 -7.99 -6.28 -3.79
CA ILE A 127 -9.37 -6.26 -3.28
C ILE A 127 -9.45 -7.07 -1.98
N SER A 128 -8.94 -8.31 -1.99
CA SER A 128 -8.95 -9.17 -0.80
C SER A 128 -8.20 -8.54 0.37
N LEU A 129 -7.04 -7.94 0.10
CA LEU A 129 -6.22 -7.25 1.09
C LEU A 129 -6.93 -6.04 1.71
N LEU A 130 -7.52 -5.17 0.89
CA LEU A 130 -8.17 -3.95 1.39
C LEU A 130 -9.46 -4.24 2.14
N SER A 131 -10.28 -5.18 1.66
CA SER A 131 -11.47 -5.60 2.40
C SER A 131 -11.07 -6.16 3.77
N MET A 132 -10.06 -7.03 3.81
CA MET A 132 -9.54 -7.57 5.07
C MET A 132 -9.09 -6.47 6.04
N LEU A 133 -8.26 -5.53 5.57
CA LEU A 133 -7.69 -4.49 6.41
C LEU A 133 -8.74 -3.51 6.92
N THR A 134 -9.76 -3.22 6.11
CA THR A 134 -10.86 -2.32 6.45
C THR A 134 -11.76 -2.89 7.55
N TYR A 135 -12.15 -4.17 7.42
CA TYR A 135 -13.07 -4.78 8.39
C TYR A 135 -12.39 -5.41 9.61
N LEU A 136 -11.05 -5.60 9.61
CA LEU A 136 -10.35 -6.21 10.75
C LEU A 136 -10.62 -5.47 12.07
N ALA A 137 -10.44 -4.16 12.07
CA ALA A 137 -10.59 -3.36 13.27
C ALA A 137 -12.04 -3.30 13.76
N THR A 138 -13.00 -3.15 12.84
CA THR A 138 -14.43 -3.10 13.19
C THR A 138 -14.94 -4.47 13.66
N TYR A 139 -14.47 -5.56 13.05
CA TYR A 139 -14.77 -6.92 13.49
C TYR A 139 -14.21 -7.20 14.88
N ALA A 140 -12.95 -6.80 15.17
CA ALA A 140 -12.35 -6.95 16.48
C ALA A 140 -13.17 -6.25 17.59
N ILE A 141 -13.66 -5.04 17.32
CA ILE A 141 -14.54 -4.30 18.24
C ILE A 141 -15.87 -5.03 18.43
N ALA A 142 -16.46 -5.56 17.35
CA ALA A 142 -17.71 -6.32 17.40
C ALA A 142 -17.60 -7.62 18.21
N GLN A 143 -16.40 -8.21 18.30
CA GLN A 143 -16.11 -9.37 19.16
C GLN A 143 -15.83 -9.00 20.63
N GLY A 144 -15.99 -7.73 21.00
CA GLY A 144 -15.84 -7.25 22.38
C GLY A 144 -14.44 -6.75 22.76
N MET A 145 -13.54 -6.55 21.78
CA MET A 145 -12.26 -5.87 22.04
C MET A 145 -12.48 -4.38 22.27
N SER A 146 -11.76 -3.81 23.24
CA SER A 146 -11.71 -2.36 23.40
C SER A 146 -11.03 -1.71 22.19
N GLU A 147 -11.36 -0.44 21.90
CA GLU A 147 -10.70 0.32 20.83
C GLU A 147 -9.17 0.30 20.96
N SER A 148 -8.67 0.39 22.19
CA SER A 148 -7.23 0.31 22.49
C SER A 148 -6.59 -1.01 22.01
N GLN A 149 -7.29 -2.14 22.19
CA GLN A 149 -6.81 -3.46 21.77
C GLN A 149 -6.83 -3.60 20.24
N SER A 150 -7.84 -3.04 19.56
CA SER A 150 -7.93 -3.03 18.10
C SER A 150 -6.81 -2.22 17.45
N TYR A 151 -6.37 -1.11 18.06
CA TYR A 151 -5.18 -0.38 17.57
C TYR A 151 -3.89 -1.17 17.76
N VAL A 152 -3.73 -1.87 18.89
CA VAL A 152 -2.59 -2.77 19.10
C VAL A 152 -2.60 -3.89 18.07
N LEU A 153 -3.77 -4.43 17.72
CA LEU A 153 -3.93 -5.45 16.69
C LEU A 153 -3.41 -4.96 15.32
N LEU A 154 -3.78 -3.75 14.91
CA LEU A 154 -3.30 -3.14 13.67
C LEU A 154 -1.80 -2.81 13.73
N THR A 155 -1.29 -2.44 14.91
CA THR A 155 0.15 -2.21 15.14
C THR A 155 0.93 -3.51 14.96
N VAL A 156 0.45 -4.63 15.52
CA VAL A 156 1.04 -5.96 15.35
C VAL A 156 1.07 -6.33 13.87
N PHE A 157 -0.05 -6.15 13.15
CA PHE A 157 -0.16 -6.41 11.72
C PHE A 157 0.88 -5.64 10.89
N ASN A 158 1.03 -4.34 11.13
CA ASN A 158 2.00 -3.52 10.40
C ASN A 158 3.46 -3.85 10.79
N THR A 159 3.70 -4.22 12.05
CA THR A 159 5.03 -4.59 12.56
C THR A 159 5.53 -5.88 11.93
N THR A 160 4.71 -6.93 11.91
CA THR A 160 5.06 -8.18 11.20
C THR A 160 5.14 -7.96 9.70
N GLY A 161 4.40 -6.99 9.17
CA GLY A 161 4.49 -6.55 7.79
C GLY A 161 5.86 -6.03 7.36
N VAL A 162 6.66 -5.46 8.27
CA VAL A 162 8.06 -5.07 7.97
C VAL A 162 8.87 -6.29 7.54
N LEU A 163 8.76 -7.40 8.30
CA LEU A 163 9.41 -8.66 7.96
C LEU A 163 8.81 -9.27 6.68
N GLY A 164 7.50 -9.11 6.49
CA GLY A 164 6.77 -9.52 5.29
C GLY A 164 7.20 -8.84 3.99
N ARG A 165 7.87 -7.68 4.06
CA ARG A 165 8.45 -7.00 2.88
C ARG A 165 9.90 -7.40 2.62
N LEU A 166 10.65 -7.61 3.70
CA LEU A 166 12.07 -7.97 3.61
C LEU A 166 12.28 -9.42 3.19
N VAL A 167 11.67 -10.36 3.91
CA VAL A 167 11.95 -11.79 3.76
C VAL A 167 11.53 -12.26 2.36
N PRO A 168 10.28 -12.08 1.90
CA PRO A 168 9.87 -12.47 0.55
C PRO A 168 10.63 -11.71 -0.53
N GLY A 169 10.96 -10.43 -0.31
CA GLY A 169 11.80 -9.66 -1.23
C GLY A 169 13.15 -10.33 -1.47
N ILE A 170 13.84 -10.77 -0.41
CA ILE A 170 15.11 -11.49 -0.50
C ILE A 170 14.94 -12.87 -1.14
N LEU A 171 13.92 -13.63 -0.74
CA LEU A 171 13.67 -14.97 -1.30
C LEU A 171 13.28 -14.92 -2.79
N SER A 172 12.56 -13.88 -3.21
CA SER A 172 12.06 -13.72 -4.58
C SER A 172 13.18 -13.62 -5.61
N ASP A 173 14.31 -13.01 -5.23
CA ASP A 173 15.49 -12.90 -6.09
C ASP A 173 16.20 -14.26 -6.29
N LYS A 174 15.93 -15.28 -5.46
CA LYS A 174 16.55 -16.62 -5.56
C LYS A 174 15.61 -17.69 -6.11
N PHE A 175 14.35 -17.69 -5.68
CA PHE A 175 13.36 -18.74 -6.00
C PHE A 175 12.38 -18.36 -7.11
N GLY A 176 12.50 -17.14 -7.64
CA GLY A 176 11.63 -16.58 -8.67
C GLY A 176 10.53 -15.69 -8.08
N HIS A 177 10.29 -14.54 -8.72
CA HIS A 177 9.40 -13.50 -8.20
C HIS A 177 7.94 -13.97 -8.11
N PHE A 178 7.42 -14.58 -9.17
CA PHE A 178 6.05 -15.10 -9.19
C PHE A 178 5.84 -16.29 -8.24
N ASN A 179 6.84 -17.17 -8.11
CA ASN A 179 6.74 -18.35 -7.23
C ASN A 179 6.59 -17.92 -5.76
N ILE A 180 7.41 -16.95 -5.33
CA ILE A 180 7.30 -16.40 -3.97
C ILE A 180 6.00 -15.62 -3.80
N MET A 181 5.56 -14.85 -4.80
CA MET A 181 4.27 -14.16 -4.73
C MET A 181 3.12 -15.15 -4.50
N ILE A 182 3.07 -16.25 -5.26
CA ILE A 182 2.04 -17.30 -5.10
C ILE A 182 2.13 -17.96 -3.72
N ALA A 183 3.32 -18.28 -3.24
CA ALA A 183 3.51 -18.87 -1.91
C ALA A 183 2.99 -17.96 -0.79
N MET A 184 3.25 -16.64 -0.88
CA MET A 184 2.76 -15.68 0.10
C MET A 184 1.24 -15.50 0.03
N LEU A 185 0.65 -15.53 -1.18
CA LEU A 185 -0.80 -15.50 -1.36
C LEU A 185 -1.49 -16.71 -0.75
N ILE A 186 -0.95 -17.91 -0.96
CA ILE A 186 -1.46 -19.13 -0.33
C ILE A 186 -1.39 -19.01 1.20
N GLY A 187 -0.27 -18.52 1.75
CA GLY A 187 -0.13 -18.28 3.18
C GLY A 187 -1.15 -17.27 3.73
N PHE A 188 -1.42 -16.18 2.99
CA PHE A 188 -2.44 -15.20 3.35
C PHE A 188 -3.84 -15.82 3.39
N THR A 189 -4.23 -16.55 2.33
CA THR A 189 -5.54 -17.21 2.26
C THR A 189 -5.70 -18.28 3.35
N LEU A 190 -4.66 -19.08 3.62
CA LEU A 190 -4.69 -20.07 4.69
C LEU A 190 -4.82 -19.41 6.07
N SER A 191 -4.15 -18.28 6.30
CA SER A 191 -4.29 -17.55 7.57
C SER A 191 -5.73 -17.09 7.81
N MET A 192 -6.42 -16.64 6.76
CA MET A 192 -7.85 -16.28 6.82
C MET A 192 -8.72 -17.49 7.13
N LEU A 193 -8.53 -18.61 6.42
CA LEU A 193 -9.38 -19.80 6.54
C LEU A 193 -9.15 -20.57 7.85
N ILE A 194 -7.92 -20.60 8.37
CA ILE A 194 -7.55 -21.41 9.52
C ILE A 194 -7.66 -20.63 10.83
N LEU A 195 -7.36 -19.33 10.83
CA LEU A 195 -7.34 -18.54 12.06
C LEU A 195 -8.58 -17.67 12.19
N TRP A 196 -8.88 -16.84 11.18
CA TRP A 196 -10.00 -15.90 11.29
C TRP A 196 -11.34 -16.62 11.27
N LEU A 197 -11.60 -17.43 10.24
CA LEU A 197 -12.92 -18.03 10.04
C LEU A 197 -13.40 -18.91 11.22
N PRO A 198 -12.59 -19.83 11.78
CA PRO A 198 -13.04 -20.68 12.89
C PRO A 198 -12.83 -20.07 14.29
N PHE A 199 -11.82 -19.21 14.49
CA PHE A 199 -11.43 -18.72 15.82
C PHE A 199 -11.58 -17.20 15.98
N GLY A 200 -12.31 -16.53 15.09
CA GLY A 200 -12.49 -15.08 15.10
C GLY A 200 -13.11 -14.51 16.38
N SER A 201 -13.77 -15.32 17.20
CA SER A 201 -14.31 -14.92 18.51
C SER A 201 -13.26 -14.88 19.63
N ASN A 202 -12.10 -15.50 19.44
CA ASN A 202 -11.04 -15.53 20.43
C ASN A 202 -10.03 -14.41 20.18
N ILE A 203 -9.88 -13.51 21.16
CA ILE A 203 -8.95 -12.37 21.10
C ILE A 203 -7.51 -12.82 20.81
N GLY A 204 -7.06 -13.91 21.43
CA GLY A 204 -5.71 -14.44 21.20
C GLY A 204 -5.50 -14.94 19.77
N ALA A 205 -6.52 -15.58 19.19
CA ALA A 205 -6.48 -16.04 17.81
C ALA A 205 -6.48 -14.87 16.81
N LEU A 206 -7.19 -13.78 17.11
CA LEU A 206 -7.13 -12.55 16.31
C LEU A 206 -5.73 -11.94 16.31
N TYR A 207 -5.03 -11.89 17.45
CA TYR A 207 -3.64 -11.41 17.50
C TYR A 207 -2.68 -12.32 16.71
N ALA A 208 -2.82 -13.64 16.83
CA ALA A 208 -2.04 -14.59 16.04
C ALA A 208 -2.31 -14.43 14.54
N PHE A 209 -3.58 -14.26 14.17
CA PHE A 209 -3.99 -13.97 12.81
C PHE A 209 -3.37 -12.66 12.31
N ALA A 210 -3.44 -11.57 13.06
CA ALA A 210 -2.87 -10.28 12.66
C ALA A 210 -1.35 -10.36 12.44
N ALA A 211 -0.63 -11.11 13.29
CA ALA A 211 0.80 -11.32 13.13
C ALA A 211 1.13 -12.09 11.84
N ILE A 212 0.46 -13.22 11.61
CA ILE A 212 0.72 -14.12 10.48
C ILE A 212 0.24 -13.49 9.16
N SER A 213 -0.98 -12.99 9.12
CA SER A 213 -1.55 -12.32 7.95
C SER A 213 -0.81 -11.03 7.61
N GLY A 214 -0.30 -10.28 8.61
CA GLY A 214 0.52 -9.08 8.39
C GLY A 214 1.82 -9.38 7.64
N PHE A 215 2.48 -10.50 7.99
CA PHE A 215 3.65 -10.99 7.28
C PHE A 215 3.33 -11.37 5.83
N PHE A 216 2.27 -12.16 5.60
CA PHE A 216 1.91 -12.61 4.26
C PHE A 216 1.40 -11.48 3.38
N SER A 217 0.52 -10.63 3.90
CA SER A 217 -0.11 -9.53 3.16
C SER A 217 0.88 -8.46 2.72
N SER A 218 1.84 -8.11 3.56
CA SER A 218 2.76 -7.00 3.28
C SER A 218 3.72 -7.30 2.13
N SER A 219 3.91 -8.59 1.81
CA SER A 219 4.69 -9.03 0.68
C SER A 219 4.07 -8.65 -0.66
N ILE A 220 2.74 -8.61 -0.74
CA ILE A 220 1.95 -8.33 -1.96
C ILE A 220 2.38 -6.98 -2.53
N LEU A 221 2.27 -5.91 -1.73
CA LEU A 221 2.59 -4.55 -2.15
C LEU A 221 4.05 -4.38 -2.58
N SER A 222 4.97 -5.14 -1.97
CA SER A 222 6.40 -5.09 -2.33
C SER A 222 6.76 -5.94 -3.55
N LEU A 223 6.06 -7.06 -3.79
CA LEU A 223 6.37 -8.00 -4.87
C LEU A 223 5.64 -7.67 -6.17
N THR A 224 4.49 -7.00 -6.14
CA THR A 224 3.76 -6.54 -7.33
C THR A 224 4.67 -5.77 -8.31
N PRO A 225 5.37 -4.68 -7.91
CA PRO A 225 6.29 -3.99 -8.79
C PRO A 225 7.49 -4.84 -9.24
N VAL A 226 7.94 -5.79 -8.41
CA VAL A 226 9.05 -6.68 -8.73
C VAL A 226 8.65 -7.67 -9.83
N CYS A 227 7.48 -8.29 -9.69
CA CYS A 227 6.89 -9.20 -10.68
C CYS A 227 6.62 -8.46 -11.99
N LEU A 228 6.06 -7.26 -11.92
CA LEU A 228 5.84 -6.43 -13.11
C LEU A 228 7.16 -6.10 -13.82
N GLY A 229 8.21 -5.80 -13.06
CA GLY A 229 9.53 -5.50 -13.60
C GLY A 229 10.15 -6.69 -14.33
N SER A 230 9.85 -7.91 -13.92
CA SER A 230 10.37 -9.13 -14.56
C SER A 230 9.78 -9.40 -15.95
N ILE A 231 8.57 -8.91 -16.22
CA ILE A 231 7.86 -9.09 -17.50
C ILE A 231 7.87 -7.83 -18.38
N THR A 232 8.38 -6.71 -17.87
CA THR A 232 8.32 -5.40 -18.53
C THR A 232 9.70 -4.81 -18.74
N PRO A 233 10.03 -4.29 -19.94
CA PRO A 233 11.27 -3.57 -20.15
C PRO A 233 11.32 -2.30 -19.29
N VAL A 234 12.49 -2.00 -18.74
CA VAL A 234 12.71 -0.93 -17.75
C VAL A 234 12.19 0.43 -18.23
N GLN A 235 12.37 0.74 -19.52
CA GLN A 235 11.98 2.01 -20.13
C GLN A 235 10.46 2.23 -20.09
N LYS A 236 9.66 1.15 -20.13
CA LYS A 236 8.19 1.20 -20.13
C LYS A 236 7.58 0.86 -18.78
N PHE A 237 8.41 0.64 -17.76
CA PHE A 237 7.97 0.19 -16.44
C PHE A 237 6.97 1.15 -15.81
N GLY A 238 7.25 2.46 -15.81
CA GLY A 238 6.36 3.46 -15.21
C GLY A 238 4.98 3.50 -15.86
N GLN A 239 4.92 3.41 -17.19
CA GLN A 239 3.66 3.40 -17.94
C GLN A 239 2.82 2.15 -17.64
N ARG A 240 3.45 0.96 -17.66
CA ARG A 240 2.75 -0.28 -17.31
C ARG A 240 2.38 -0.36 -15.83
N TYR A 241 3.20 0.17 -14.93
CA TYR A 241 2.88 0.23 -13.50
C TYR A 241 1.66 1.11 -13.26
N GLY A 242 1.59 2.29 -13.90
CA GLY A 242 0.43 3.16 -13.85
C GLY A 242 -0.83 2.52 -14.43
N LEU A 243 -0.72 1.85 -15.58
CA LEU A 243 -1.85 1.16 -16.21
C LEU A 243 -2.35 -0.04 -15.38
N LEU A 244 -1.45 -0.80 -14.76
CA LEU A 244 -1.81 -1.88 -13.84
C LEU A 244 -2.59 -1.32 -12.65
N TYR A 245 -2.07 -0.29 -11.98
CA TYR A 245 -2.72 0.31 -10.81
C TYR A 245 -4.02 1.07 -11.15
N PHE A 246 -4.18 1.53 -12.39
CA PHE A 246 -5.46 2.06 -12.87
C PHE A 246 -6.57 0.99 -12.77
N PHE A 247 -6.35 -0.22 -13.30
CA PHE A 247 -7.35 -1.29 -13.20
C PHE A 247 -7.53 -1.78 -11.76
N VAL A 248 -6.44 -1.92 -11.00
CA VAL A 248 -6.51 -2.34 -9.59
C VAL A 248 -7.31 -1.33 -8.75
N SER A 249 -7.17 -0.02 -9.00
CA SER A 249 -7.91 1.02 -8.29
C SER A 249 -9.44 0.92 -8.47
N LEU A 250 -9.89 0.50 -9.66
CA LEU A 250 -11.32 0.25 -9.92
C LEU A 250 -11.82 -0.90 -9.05
N GLY A 251 -11.01 -1.93 -8.83
CA GLY A 251 -11.33 -3.03 -7.95
C GLY A 251 -11.45 -2.59 -6.50
N ASN A 252 -10.46 -1.83 -6.04
CA ASN A 252 -10.41 -1.30 -4.68
C ASN A 252 -11.61 -0.38 -4.37
N LEU A 253 -12.18 0.31 -5.36
CA LEU A 253 -13.41 1.09 -5.21
C LEU A 253 -14.63 0.23 -4.86
N PHE A 254 -14.74 -0.97 -5.43
CA PHE A 254 -15.84 -1.90 -5.13
C PHE A 254 -15.61 -2.71 -3.85
N GLY A 255 -14.35 -2.91 -3.44
CA GLY A 255 -14.00 -3.73 -2.28
C GLY A 255 -14.27 -3.08 -0.91
N ILE A 256 -14.60 -1.79 -0.89
CA ILE A 256 -14.85 -0.99 0.32
C ILE A 256 -16.30 -0.48 0.23
N GLN A 257 -17.26 -1.23 0.78
CA GLN A 257 -18.68 -0.84 0.86
C GLN A 257 -19.26 -1.03 2.27
#